data_AF-A0A4Q2THN4-F1
#
_entry.id   AF-A0A4Q2THN4-F1
#
_cell.length_a   1.000
_cell.length_b   1.000
_cell.length_c   1.000
_cell.angle_alpha   90.00
_cell.angle_beta   90.00
_cell.angle_gamma   90.00
#
_symmetry.space_group_name_H-M   'P 1'
#
loop_
_entity.id
_entity.type
_entity.pdbx_description
1 polymer ?
#
loop_
_entity_poly.entity_id
_entity_poly.type
_entity_poly.pdbx_seq_one_letter_code
_entity_poly.pdbx_strand_id
1 'polypeptide(L)'
;MKTSIDHLPPVKQRELGRVVEIILEEFEDALKGAVSDAKKRGRVLKIILFGSYARGTFVDEPHTRKGYRSDFDLLVVVNNRKFTDFAAYWNKAADRLMRDPGISTPVSFIVHSRREVNT
;
A
#
# COMPACT_ATOMS: atom_id res chain seq x y z
N MET A 1 0.10 18.25 4.25
CA MET A 1 0.07 16.79 4.54
C MET A 1 0.89 16.56 5.80
N LYS A 2 0.41 15.74 6.74
CA LYS A 2 1.29 15.19 7.76
C LYS A 2 2.30 14.27 7.08
N THR A 3 3.58 14.40 7.42
CA THR A 3 4.67 13.58 6.88
C THR A 3 5.13 12.49 7.84
N SER A 4 4.59 12.49 9.07
CA SER A 4 4.92 11.56 10.13
C SER A 4 3.73 10.62 10.43
N ILE A 5 4.07 9.41 10.88
CA ILE A 5 3.16 8.37 11.37
C ILE A 5 3.26 8.19 12.89
N ASP A 6 3.90 9.13 13.61
CA ASP A 6 4.17 9.03 15.06
C ASP A 6 2.90 8.98 15.91
N HIS A 7 1.76 9.42 15.36
CA HIS A 7 0.46 9.29 16.01
C HIS A 7 -0.09 7.85 16.01
N LEU A 8 0.51 6.95 15.22
CA LEU A 8 0.15 5.53 15.23
C LEU A 8 0.88 4.79 16.35
N PRO A 9 0.27 3.77 16.96
CA PRO A 9 0.96 2.89 17.90
C PRO A 9 2.21 2.25 17.26
N PRO A 10 3.29 1.99 18.02
CA PRO A 10 4.54 1.44 17.48
C PRO A 10 4.37 0.12 16.72
N VAL A 11 3.41 -0.72 17.12
CA VAL A 11 3.07 -1.96 16.42
C VAL A 11 2.56 -1.66 15.01
N LYS A 12 1.62 -0.71 14.88
CA LYS A 12 1.05 -0.31 13.59
C LYS A 12 2.07 0.40 12.70
N GLN A 13 3.01 1.14 13.28
CA GLN A 13 4.13 1.72 12.52
C GLN A 13 5.02 0.61 11.90
N ARG A 14 5.33 -0.45 12.66
CA ARG A 14 6.10 -1.60 12.15
C ARG A 14 5.34 -2.37 11.08
N GLU A 15 4.05 -2.64 11.31
CA GLU A 15 3.18 -3.28 10.29
C GLU A 15 3.17 -2.44 9.01
N LEU A 16 2.98 -1.12 9.10
CA LEU A 16 2.95 -0.24 7.94
C LEU A 16 4.30 -0.19 7.22
N GLY A 17 5.42 -0.24 7.96
CA GLY A 17 6.76 -0.39 7.38
C GLY A 17 6.87 -1.67 6.55
N ARG A 18 6.41 -2.79 7.10
CA ARG A 18 6.38 -4.08 6.39
C ARG A 18 5.49 -4.06 5.15
N VAL A 19 4.34 -3.38 5.22
CA VAL A 19 3.45 -3.18 4.08
C VAL A 19 4.15 -2.42 2.96
N VAL A 20 4.86 -1.34 3.29
CA VAL A 20 5.63 -0.55 2.32
C VAL A 20 6.74 -1.37 1.66
N GLU A 21 7.49 -2.16 2.45
CA GLU A 21 8.52 -3.06 1.92
C GLU A 21 7.93 -4.03 0.88
N ILE A 22 6.84 -4.73 1.22
CA ILE A 22 6.21 -5.70 0.32
C ILE A 22 5.72 -5.04 -0.97
N ILE A 23 5.09 -3.86 -0.88
CA ILE A 23 4.62 -3.13 -2.06
C ILE A 23 5.79 -2.80 -3.01
N LEU A 24 6.92 -2.37 -2.45
CA LEU A 24 8.10 -2.02 -3.24
C LEU A 24 8.77 -3.25 -3.86
N GLU A 25 8.99 -4.31 -3.07
CA GLU A 25 9.60 -5.57 -3.52
C GLU A 25 8.80 -6.21 -4.65
N GLU A 26 7.49 -6.38 -4.45
CA GLU A 26 6.63 -7.05 -5.43
C GLU A 26 6.47 -6.22 -6.72
N PHE A 27 6.48 -4.89 -6.60
CA PHE A 27 6.50 -4.04 -7.78
C PHE A 27 7.81 -4.17 -8.55
N GLU A 28 8.96 -4.14 -7.87
CA GLU A 28 10.26 -4.35 -8.51
C GLU A 28 10.35 -5.71 -9.21
N ASP A 29 9.85 -6.77 -8.58
CA ASP A 29 9.82 -8.10 -9.17
C ASP A 29 8.88 -8.20 -10.38
N ALA A 30 7.72 -7.53 -10.33
CA ALA A 30 6.84 -7.40 -11.49
C ALA A 30 7.50 -6.65 -12.66
N LEU A 31 8.43 -5.72 -12.38
CA LEU A 31 9.22 -5.04 -13.40
C LEU A 31 10.37 -5.90 -13.95
N LYS A 32 10.93 -6.83 -13.17
CA LYS A 32 12.02 -7.72 -13.65
C LYS A 32 11.55 -8.71 -14.71
N GLY A 33 10.30 -9.16 -14.65
CA GLY A 33 9.69 -10.05 -15.66
C GLY A 33 9.44 -9.40 -17.03
N ALA A 34 9.86 -8.16 -17.24
CA ALA A 34 9.50 -7.36 -18.39
C ALA A 34 10.64 -7.18 -19.40
N VAL A 35 10.46 -7.74 -20.59
CA VAL A 35 11.47 -7.76 -21.66
C VAL A 35 11.67 -6.39 -22.35
N SER A 36 10.75 -5.42 -22.18
CA SER A 36 10.86 -4.11 -22.86
C SER A 36 11.47 -3.01 -21.98
N ASP A 37 12.36 -2.20 -22.57
CA ASP A 37 13.04 -1.07 -21.90
C ASP A 37 12.06 -0.03 -21.30
N ALA A 38 10.84 0.05 -21.83
CA ALA A 38 9.79 0.90 -21.29
C ALA A 38 9.28 0.44 -19.90
N LYS A 39 9.32 -0.86 -19.61
CA LYS A 39 8.92 -1.40 -18.30
C LYS A 39 10.05 -1.27 -17.26
N LYS A 40 11.33 -1.28 -17.67
CA LYS A 40 12.50 -1.07 -16.78
C LYS A 40 12.53 0.29 -16.06
N ARG A 41 11.71 1.26 -16.47
CA ARG A 41 11.66 2.61 -15.87
C ARG A 41 10.48 2.81 -14.93
N GLY A 42 9.74 1.75 -14.57
CA GLY A 42 8.66 1.85 -13.59
C GLY A 42 9.17 2.29 -12.22
N ARG A 43 8.47 3.24 -11.60
CA ARG A 43 8.80 3.75 -10.26
C ARG A 43 7.54 4.02 -9.46
N VAL A 44 7.52 3.56 -8.21
CA VAL A 44 6.67 4.13 -7.17
C VAL A 44 7.25 5.48 -6.78
N LEU A 45 6.42 6.52 -6.85
CA LEU A 45 6.78 7.89 -6.52
C LEU A 45 6.41 8.23 -5.07
N LYS A 46 5.25 7.76 -4.61
CA LYS A 46 4.75 7.97 -3.25
C LYS A 46 3.88 6.79 -2.83
N ILE A 47 3.87 6.51 -1.53
CA ILE A 47 2.87 5.68 -0.87
C ILE A 47 2.26 6.57 0.23
N ILE A 48 0.94 6.71 0.21
CA ILE A 48 0.22 7.65 1.07
C ILE A 48 -0.80 6.87 1.87
N LEU A 49 -0.69 6.90 3.20
CA LEU A 49 -1.73 6.43 4.10
C LEU A 49 -2.87 7.44 4.13
N PHE A 50 -4.10 6.98 3.89
CA PHE A 50 -5.32 7.75 4.05
C PHE A 50 -6.30 7.01 4.97
N GLY A 51 -7.56 7.45 5.00
CA GLY A 51 -8.59 6.75 5.76
C GLY A 51 -8.49 6.93 7.27
N SER A 52 -8.88 5.90 8.00
CA SER A 52 -9.07 5.96 9.46
C SER A 52 -7.74 6.04 10.23
N TYR A 53 -6.74 5.26 9.85
CA TYR A 53 -5.41 5.29 10.46
C TYR A 53 -4.65 6.59 10.20
N ALA A 54 -4.81 7.20 9.02
CA ALA A 54 -4.24 8.54 8.76
C ALA A 54 -4.85 9.63 9.66
N ARG A 55 -6.15 9.50 9.99
CA ARG A 55 -6.89 10.48 10.79
C ARG A 55 -6.80 10.23 12.30
N GLY A 56 -6.34 9.05 12.73
CA GLY A 56 -6.35 8.65 14.14
C GLY A 56 -7.74 8.25 14.65
N THR A 57 -8.69 8.01 13.75
CA THR A 57 -10.07 7.58 14.08
C THR A 57 -10.27 6.09 13.79
N PHE A 58 -9.19 5.31 13.77
CA PHE A 58 -9.22 3.88 13.51
C PHE A 58 -9.83 3.13 14.70
N VAL A 59 -10.50 2.03 14.41
CA VAL A 59 -11.11 1.13 15.39
C VAL A 59 -10.46 -0.24 15.23
N ASP A 60 -9.94 -0.79 16.32
CA ASP A 60 -9.37 -2.15 16.36
C ASP A 60 -9.98 -2.88 17.56
N GLU A 61 -11.25 -3.30 17.41
CA GLU A 61 -12.04 -3.95 18.47
C GLU A 61 -12.40 -5.41 18.11
N PRO A 62 -11.41 -6.29 17.87
CA PRO A 62 -11.67 -7.66 17.41
C PRO A 62 -12.44 -8.52 18.42
N HIS A 63 -12.44 -8.14 19.69
CA HIS A 63 -13.09 -8.87 20.79
C HIS A 63 -14.50 -8.37 21.12
N THR A 64 -15.00 -7.34 20.43
CA THR A 64 -16.36 -6.83 20.65
C THR A 64 -17.37 -7.53 19.75
N ARG A 65 -18.65 -7.56 20.15
CA ARG A 65 -19.76 -8.15 19.38
C ARG A 65 -19.90 -7.63 17.94
N LYS A 66 -19.32 -6.47 17.64
CA LYS A 66 -19.39 -5.83 16.32
C LYS A 66 -18.19 -6.17 15.43
N GLY A 67 -17.07 -6.63 16.00
CA GLY A 67 -15.88 -7.06 15.26
C GLY A 67 -15.28 -6.01 14.32
N TYR A 68 -15.54 -4.72 14.55
CA TYR A 68 -15.06 -3.68 13.64
C TYR A 68 -13.54 -3.56 13.73
N ARG A 69 -12.91 -3.70 12.58
CA ARG A 69 -11.47 -3.56 12.40
C ARG A 69 -11.20 -2.68 11.19
N SER A 70 -10.53 -1.57 11.43
CA SER A 70 -10.05 -0.70 10.36
C SER A 70 -8.91 -1.36 9.58
N ASP A 71 -8.87 -1.07 8.30
CA ASP A 71 -7.83 -1.42 7.35
C ASP A 71 -6.84 -0.26 7.15
N PHE A 72 -5.64 -0.60 6.66
CA PHE A 72 -4.72 0.40 6.11
C PHE A 72 -5.14 0.72 4.68
N ASP A 73 -5.73 1.91 4.50
CA ASP A 73 -6.03 2.49 3.21
C ASP A 73 -4.79 3.18 2.61
N LEU A 74 -4.26 2.66 1.51
CA LEU A 74 -3.05 3.18 0.86
C LEU A 74 -3.30 3.65 -0.58
N LEU A 75 -2.75 4.82 -0.91
CA LEU A 75 -2.64 5.30 -2.27
C LEU A 75 -1.19 5.16 -2.73
N VAL A 76 -0.96 4.30 -3.72
CA VAL A 76 0.34 4.15 -4.38
C VAL A 76 0.34 5.01 -5.64
N VAL A 77 1.29 5.95 -5.71
CA VAL A 77 1.46 6.84 -6.87
C VAL A 77 2.61 6.35 -7.72
N VAL A 78 2.35 6.07 -9.00
CA VAL A 78 3.36 5.61 -9.98
C VAL A 78 3.69 6.67 -11.02
N ASN A 79 4.86 6.53 -11.65
CA ASN A 79 5.34 7.48 -12.64
C ASN A 79 4.65 7.41 -14.01
N ASN A 80 3.95 6.32 -14.33
CA ASN A 80 3.26 6.14 -15.61
C ASN A 80 1.95 5.36 -15.43
N ARG A 81 0.90 5.75 -16.15
CA ARG A 81 -0.42 5.10 -16.17
C ARG A 81 -0.36 3.61 -16.54
N LYS A 82 0.61 3.17 -17.34
CA LYS A 82 0.79 1.73 -17.62
C LYS A 82 0.97 0.89 -16.35
N PHE A 83 1.56 1.46 -15.30
CA PHE A 83 1.81 0.76 -14.03
C PHE A 83 0.62 0.81 -13.07
N THR A 84 -0.53 1.36 -13.46
CA THR A 84 -1.76 1.32 -12.65
C THR A 84 -2.58 0.06 -12.89
N ASP A 85 -2.20 -0.79 -13.84
CA ASP A 85 -2.86 -2.07 -14.10
C ASP A 85 -2.65 -3.01 -12.91
N PHE A 86 -3.70 -3.19 -12.11
CA PHE A 86 -3.67 -3.97 -10.88
C PHE A 86 -3.36 -5.45 -11.15
N ALA A 87 -3.99 -6.04 -12.16
CA ALA A 87 -3.82 -7.45 -12.47
C ALA A 87 -2.41 -7.75 -12.94
N ALA A 88 -1.80 -6.84 -13.71
CA ALA A 88 -0.49 -7.03 -14.28
C ALA A 88 0.67 -6.82 -13.27
N TYR A 89 0.54 -5.90 -12.31
CA TYR A 89 1.66 -5.49 -11.45
C TYR A 89 1.44 -5.64 -9.94
N TRP A 90 0.19 -5.75 -9.47
CA TRP A 90 -0.13 -5.54 -8.05
C TRP A 90 -0.82 -6.72 -7.38
N ASN A 91 -1.39 -7.66 -8.15
CA ASN A 91 -2.03 -8.86 -7.59
C ASN A 91 -1.12 -9.61 -6.62
N LYS A 92 0.16 -9.83 -6.98
CA LYS A 92 1.12 -10.52 -6.09
C LYS A 92 1.37 -9.77 -4.78
N ALA A 93 1.43 -8.43 -4.85
CA ALA A 93 1.57 -7.59 -3.67
C ALA A 93 0.36 -7.71 -2.75
N ALA A 94 -0.87 -7.60 -3.28
CA ALA A 94 -2.09 -7.76 -2.50
C ALA A 94 -2.18 -9.14 -1.83
N ASP A 95 -1.85 -10.17 -2.59
CA ASP A 95 -1.79 -11.56 -2.14
C ASP A 95 -0.78 -11.78 -1.01
N ARG A 96 0.43 -11.21 -1.15
CA ARG A 96 1.48 -11.31 -0.13
C ARG A 96 1.11 -10.51 1.12
N LEU A 97 0.54 -9.32 0.98
CA LEU A 97 0.06 -8.52 2.10
C LEU A 97 -1.02 -9.25 2.91
N MET A 98 -1.93 -9.98 2.25
CA MET A 98 -2.97 -10.76 2.92
C MET A 98 -2.42 -11.96 3.71
N ARG A 99 -1.27 -12.51 3.29
CA ARG A 99 -0.69 -13.74 3.84
C ARG A 99 0.52 -13.52 4.75
N ASP A 100 1.08 -12.31 4.80
CA ASP A 100 2.27 -12.01 5.60
C ASP A 100 1.92 -12.03 7.10
N PRO A 101 2.53 -12.91 7.91
CA PRO A 101 2.19 -13.05 9.33
C PRO A 101 2.64 -11.85 10.18
N GLY A 102 3.52 -11.00 9.64
CA GLY A 102 3.94 -9.75 10.27
C GLY A 102 2.93 -8.61 10.09
N ILE A 103 1.88 -8.81 9.28
CA ILE A 103 0.82 -7.84 9.06
C ILE A 103 -0.48 -8.43 9.61
N SER A 104 -0.90 -7.89 10.76
CA SER A 104 -2.18 -8.28 11.34
C SER A 104 -3.32 -7.48 10.71
N THR A 105 -3.06 -6.21 10.37
CA THR A 105 -4.05 -5.24 9.93
C THR A 105 -4.38 -5.47 8.45
N PRO A 106 -5.66 -5.62 8.06
CA PRO A 106 -6.03 -5.71 6.65
C PRO A 106 -5.50 -4.51 5.86
N VAL A 107 -5.06 -4.75 4.63
CA VAL A 107 -4.50 -3.71 3.77
C VAL A 107 -5.32 -3.59 2.51
N SER A 108 -5.77 -2.37 2.23
CA SER A 108 -6.46 -2.00 0.99
C SER A 108 -5.64 -0.93 0.30
N PHE A 109 -5.29 -1.14 -0.97
CA PHE A 109 -4.54 -0.12 -1.70
C PHE A 109 -5.03 0.07 -3.13
N ILE A 110 -4.99 1.33 -3.56
CA ILE A 110 -5.30 1.77 -4.92
C ILE A 110 -4.07 2.38 -5.55
N VAL A 111 -3.98 2.29 -6.88
CA VAL A 111 -2.80 2.74 -7.63
C VAL A 111 -3.21 3.79 -8.65
N HIS A 112 -2.58 4.96 -8.58
CA HIS A 112 -2.80 6.04 -9.54
C HIS A 112 -1.48 6.52 -10.15
N SER A 113 -1.55 7.03 -11.37
CA SER A 113 -0.40 7.70 -11.96
C SER A 113 -0.29 9.15 -11.50
N ARG A 114 0.94 9.69 -11.50
CA ARG A 114 1.18 11.12 -11.19
C ARG A 114 0.29 12.07 -11.99
N ARG A 115 -0.05 11.73 -13.23
CA ARG A 115 -0.89 12.57 -14.10
C ARG A 115 -2.35 12.62 -13.66
N GLU A 116 -2.87 11.56 -13.06
CA GLU A 116 -4.28 11.48 -12.62
C GLU A 116 -4.50 12.24 -11.31
N VAL A 117 -3.48 12.36 -10.46
CA VAL A 117 -3.58 13.01 -9.13
C VAL A 117 -3.15 14.47 -9.10
N ASN A 118 -2.62 15.02 -10.20
CA ASN A 118 -2.17 16.42 -10.30
C ASN A 118 -2.94 17.20 -11.38
N THR A 119 -4.24 16.95 -11.49
CA THR A 119 -5.12 17.71 -12.40
C THR A 119 -5.76 18.86 -11.64
#